data_AF-A0A7S2HVW8-F1
#
_entry.id   AF-A0A7S2HVW8-F1
#
_cell.length_a   1.000
_cell.length_b   1.000
_cell.length_c   1.000
_cell.angle_alpha   90.00
_cell.angle_beta   90.00
_cell.angle_gamma   90.00
#
_symmetry.space_group_name_H-M   'P 1'
#
loop_
_entity.id
_entity.type
_entity.pdbx_description
1 polymer ?
#
loop_
_entity_poly.entity_id
_entity_poly.type
_entity_poly.pdbx_seq_one_letter_code
_entity_poly.pdbx_strand_id
1 'polypeptide(L)'
;DAVLKYVTSLLESEAKLLPLSLPLGAESGPRCPIYVSEGFDSASKVLLLIQGSGRVRVGVWGCALCINKDLDQGTMLPYLREAADRGYGVIVLNPNMNEVDGEPIPGSEAPDRHVAYVWENIVV
;
A
#
# COMPACT_ATOMS: atom_id res chain seq x y z
N ASP A 1 -11.94 4.06 -11.02
CA ASP A 1 -10.87 3.13 -11.43
C ASP A 1 -9.66 3.81 -12.03
N ALA A 2 -9.80 4.76 -12.97
CA ALA A 2 -8.64 5.44 -13.57
C ALA A 2 -7.69 6.11 -12.55
N VAL A 3 -8.24 6.87 -11.59
CA VAL A 3 -7.45 7.50 -10.50
C VAL A 3 -6.67 6.44 -9.70
N LEU A 4 -7.32 5.36 -9.30
CA LEU A 4 -6.69 4.31 -8.50
C LEU A 4 -5.51 3.69 -9.25
N LYS A 5 -5.71 3.30 -10.52
CA LYS A 5 -4.65 2.74 -11.36
C LYS A 5 -3.49 3.71 -11.57
N TYR A 6 -3.80 4.98 -11.81
CA TYR A 6 -2.77 6.00 -12.00
C TYR A 6 -1.97 6.24 -10.72
N VAL A 7 -2.62 6.40 -9.56
CA VAL A 7 -1.91 6.59 -8.29
C VAL A 7 -1.07 5.36 -7.93
N THR A 8 -1.56 4.15 -8.16
CA THR A 8 -0.75 2.94 -7.99
C THR A 8 0.52 2.98 -8.85
N SER A 9 0.45 3.43 -10.10
CA SER A 9 1.65 3.59 -10.94
C SER A 9 2.63 4.65 -10.43
N LEU A 10 2.15 5.68 -9.72
CA LEU A 10 3.00 6.70 -9.12
C LEU A 10 3.75 6.19 -7.88
N LEU A 11 3.22 5.19 -7.17
CA LEU A 11 3.95 4.54 -6.07
C LEU A 11 5.28 3.95 -6.55
N GLU A 12 5.28 3.33 -7.73
CA GLU A 12 6.48 2.74 -8.32
C GLU A 12 7.32 3.79 -9.07
N SER A 13 6.70 4.58 -9.95
CA SER A 13 7.43 5.47 -10.85
C SER A 13 7.95 6.74 -10.18
N GLU A 14 7.21 7.30 -9.23
CA GLU A 14 7.56 8.54 -8.53
C GLU A 14 8.16 8.25 -7.16
N ALA A 15 7.43 7.50 -6.31
CA ALA A 15 7.86 7.22 -4.94
C ALA A 15 8.87 6.06 -4.84
N LYS A 16 9.23 5.42 -5.95
CA LYS A 16 10.24 4.35 -6.06
C LYS A 16 9.98 3.17 -5.11
N LEU A 17 8.71 2.91 -4.81
CA LEU A 17 8.32 1.76 -4.00
C LEU A 17 8.27 0.50 -4.85
N LEU A 18 8.64 -0.62 -4.24
CA LEU A 18 8.59 -1.94 -4.83
C LEU A 18 7.32 -2.67 -4.36
N PRO A 19 6.59 -3.34 -5.26
CA PRO A 19 5.45 -4.14 -4.85
C PRO A 19 5.92 -5.40 -4.12
N LEU A 20 5.28 -5.69 -2.99
CA LEU A 20 5.41 -6.95 -2.26
C LEU A 20 4.04 -7.61 -2.19
N SER A 21 3.94 -8.88 -2.59
CA SER A 21 2.64 -9.55 -2.69
C SER A 21 2.36 -10.43 -1.48
N LEU A 22 1.17 -10.28 -0.90
CA LEU A 22 0.64 -11.12 0.15
C LEU A 22 -0.23 -12.24 -0.43
N PRO A 23 -0.21 -13.46 0.13
CA PRO A 23 0.71 -13.91 1.19
C PRO A 23 2.15 -14.02 0.66
N LEU A 24 3.12 -13.80 1.54
CA LEU A 24 4.54 -13.87 1.21
C LEU A 24 4.93 -15.29 0.79
N GLY A 25 5.79 -15.39 -0.24
CA GLY A 25 6.34 -16.67 -0.68
C GLY A 25 5.35 -17.62 -1.37
N ALA A 26 4.08 -17.24 -1.54
CA ALA A 26 3.18 -18.02 -2.39
C ALA A 26 3.73 -18.07 -3.82
N GLU A 27 3.48 -19.16 -4.55
CA GLU A 27 3.82 -19.30 -5.98
C GLU A 27 2.59 -19.12 -6.88
N SER A 28 1.40 -19.46 -6.38
CA SER A 28 0.12 -19.35 -7.08
C SER A 28 -1.00 -18.84 -6.16
N GLY A 29 -2.18 -18.60 -6.73
CA GLY A 29 -3.38 -18.17 -5.99
C GLY A 29 -3.59 -16.66 -5.94
N PRO A 30 -4.70 -16.21 -5.33
CA PRO A 30 -5.07 -14.80 -5.22
C PRO A 30 -4.10 -14.04 -4.33
N ARG A 31 -3.77 -12.80 -4.69
CA ARG A 31 -2.75 -11.99 -4.01
C ARG A 31 -3.16 -10.55 -3.80
N CYS A 32 -2.65 -9.96 -2.73
CA CYS A 32 -2.80 -8.55 -2.43
C CYS A 32 -1.43 -7.86 -2.52
N PRO A 33 -1.21 -6.92 -3.45
CA PRO A 33 0.00 -6.11 -3.45
C PRO A 33 -0.05 -5.06 -2.33
N ILE A 34 1.06 -4.95 -1.61
CA ILE A 34 1.45 -3.79 -0.80
C ILE A 34 2.71 -3.18 -1.41
N TYR A 35 3.13 -2.00 -0.96
CA TYR A 35 4.29 -1.31 -1.53
C TYR A 35 5.28 -0.94 -0.44
N VAL A 36 6.56 -1.20 -0.69
CA VAL A 36 7.64 -0.97 0.28
C VAL A 36 8.79 -0.18 -0.34
N SER A 37 9.49 0.64 0.45
CA SER A 37 10.73 1.27 -0.02
C SER A 37 11.87 0.26 -0.06
N GLU A 38 12.88 0.48 -0.91
CA GLU A 38 14.14 -0.29 -0.81
C GLU A 38 14.76 -0.12 0.57
N GLY A 39 15.27 -1.21 1.16
CA GLY A 39 15.91 -1.21 2.48
C GLY A 39 14.99 -0.92 3.67
N PHE A 40 13.66 -1.01 3.50
CA PHE A 40 12.70 -0.74 4.59
C PHE A 40 12.94 -1.64 5.83
N ASP A 41 13.45 -2.85 5.63
CA ASP A 41 13.74 -3.89 6.62
C ASP A 41 14.98 -3.60 7.47
N SER A 42 15.89 -2.76 6.98
CA SER A 42 17.11 -2.32 7.68
C SER A 42 17.02 -0.87 8.17
N ALA A 43 15.91 -0.18 7.91
CA ALA A 43 15.72 1.21 8.29
C ALA A 43 15.53 1.38 9.80
N SER A 44 16.18 2.40 10.38
CA SER A 44 16.04 2.73 11.81
C SER A 44 14.65 3.24 12.20
N LYS A 45 13.88 3.75 11.23
CA LYS A 45 12.51 4.25 11.38
C LYS A 45 11.71 3.80 10.17
N VAL A 46 10.50 3.29 10.42
CA VAL A 46 9.59 2.85 9.38
C VAL A 46 8.27 3.63 9.49
N LEU A 47 7.80 4.16 8.35
CA LEU A 47 6.48 4.76 8.21
C LEU A 47 5.52 3.73 7.61
N LEU A 48 4.49 3.38 8.38
CA LEU A 48 3.39 2.53 7.94
C LEU A 48 2.20 3.39 7.50
N LEU A 49 1.75 3.26 6.24
CA LEU A 49 0.60 4.00 5.71
C LEU A 49 -0.57 3.05 5.40
N ILE A 50 -1.74 3.38 5.94
CA ILE A 50 -2.96 2.58 5.81
C ILE A 50 -4.09 3.49 5.34
N GLN A 51 -4.69 3.19 4.20
CA GLN A 51 -5.85 3.91 3.66
C GLN A 51 -7.12 3.70 4.50
N GLY A 52 -8.11 4.57 4.31
CA GLY A 52 -9.45 4.39 4.89
C GLY A 52 -10.22 3.21 4.28
N SER A 53 -11.38 2.89 4.84
CA SER A 53 -12.23 1.78 4.37
C SER A 53 -12.97 2.10 3.06
N GLY A 54 -13.40 1.04 2.36
CA GLY A 54 -14.36 1.15 1.24
C GLY A 54 -13.70 1.09 -0.14
N ARG A 55 -14.07 2.03 -1.03
CA ARG A 55 -13.66 1.98 -2.45
C ARG A 55 -12.25 2.49 -2.74
N VAL A 56 -11.57 3.06 -1.74
CA VAL A 56 -10.17 3.48 -1.91
C VAL A 56 -9.25 2.27 -2.02
N ARG A 57 -8.12 2.46 -2.71
CA ARG A 57 -7.06 1.48 -2.91
C ARG A 57 -5.72 2.11 -2.54
N VAL A 58 -4.69 1.27 -2.54
CA VAL A 58 -3.32 1.60 -2.13
C VAL A 58 -2.86 2.94 -2.70
N GLY A 59 -2.29 3.77 -1.84
CA GLY A 59 -1.81 5.10 -2.19
C GLY A 59 -2.85 6.23 -2.16
N VAL A 60 -4.15 5.95 -2.01
CA VAL A 60 -5.22 6.96 -2.15
C VAL A 60 -5.96 7.22 -0.83
N TRP A 61 -6.07 8.50 -0.46
CA TRP A 61 -6.95 8.96 0.62
C TRP A 61 -8.39 9.13 0.14
N GLY A 62 -8.58 9.65 -1.08
CA GLY A 62 -9.91 9.74 -1.67
C GLY A 62 -9.89 10.24 -3.11
N CYS A 63 -10.54 9.50 -4.02
CA CYS A 63 -10.61 9.87 -5.44
C CYS A 63 -11.24 11.26 -5.66
N ALA A 64 -12.22 11.65 -4.83
CA ALA A 64 -12.85 12.96 -4.94
C ALA A 64 -11.86 14.10 -4.68
N LEU A 65 -10.88 13.91 -3.79
CA LEU A 65 -9.81 14.88 -3.56
C LEU A 65 -8.85 14.90 -4.75
N CYS A 66 -8.44 13.73 -5.26
CA CYS A 66 -7.60 13.66 -6.46
C CYS A 66 -8.20 14.40 -7.67
N ILE A 67 -9.53 14.34 -7.84
CA ILE A 67 -10.24 14.93 -8.98
C ILE A 67 -10.53 16.40 -8.76
N ASN A 68 -11.02 16.78 -7.57
CA ASN A 68 -11.55 18.12 -7.32
C ASN A 68 -10.54 19.08 -6.71
N LYS A 69 -9.40 18.57 -6.23
CA LYS A 69 -8.30 19.35 -5.66
C LYS A 69 -7.04 19.07 -6.46
N ASP A 70 -6.24 18.11 -6.01
CA ASP A 70 -5.01 17.66 -6.63
C ASP A 70 -4.60 16.30 -6.04
N LEU A 71 -3.52 15.73 -6.59
CA LEU A 71 -2.99 14.46 -6.10
C LEU A 71 -2.34 14.57 -4.73
N ASP A 72 -1.78 15.72 -4.36
CA ASP A 72 -1.11 15.87 -3.08
C ASP A 72 -2.11 15.77 -1.92
N GLN A 73 -3.28 16.40 -2.06
CA GLN A 73 -4.35 16.28 -1.07
C GLN A 73 -5.07 14.92 -1.13
N GLY A 74 -5.11 14.29 -2.30
CA GLY A 74 -5.86 13.06 -2.52
C GLY A 74 -5.10 11.76 -2.27
N THR A 75 -3.78 11.81 -2.11
CA THR A 75 -2.92 10.63 -2.09
C THR A 75 -1.88 10.65 -0.97
N MET A 76 -1.22 9.51 -0.82
CA MET A 76 -0.09 9.33 0.09
C MET A 76 1.21 9.97 -0.42
N LEU A 77 1.27 10.44 -1.68
CA LEU A 77 2.52 10.89 -2.31
C LEU A 77 3.30 11.94 -1.51
N PRO A 78 2.69 12.98 -0.91
CA PRO A 78 3.45 13.94 -0.10
C PRO A 78 4.12 13.31 1.12
N TYR A 79 3.47 12.33 1.75
CA TYR A 79 4.02 11.59 2.90
C TYR A 79 5.19 10.72 2.46
N LEU A 80 5.10 10.12 1.27
CA LEU A 80 6.16 9.28 0.70
C LEU A 80 7.40 10.12 0.36
N ARG A 81 7.23 11.30 -0.24
CA ARG A 81 8.31 12.24 -0.52
C ARG A 81 9.03 12.67 0.77
N GLU A 82 8.26 13.07 1.79
CA GLU A 82 8.82 13.47 3.08
C GLU A 82 9.55 12.31 3.80
N ALA A 83 9.00 11.09 3.73
CA ALA A 83 9.64 9.91 4.30
C ALA A 83 10.97 9.59 3.61
N ALA A 84 11.02 9.70 2.28
CA ALA A 84 12.25 9.54 1.50
C ALA A 84 13.30 10.60 1.89
N ASP A 85 12.91 11.89 1.97
CA ASP A 85 13.81 12.98 2.35
C ASP A 85 14.39 12.79 3.77
N ARG A 86 13.64 12.14 4.66
CA ARG A 86 14.07 11.83 6.04
C ARG A 86 14.78 10.48 6.18
N GLY A 87 14.90 9.70 5.11
CA GLY A 87 15.51 8.37 5.11
C GLY A 87 14.74 7.33 5.92
N TYR A 88 13.41 7.38 5.90
CA TYR A 88 12.56 6.39 6.58
C TYR A 88 12.34 5.19 5.64
N GLY A 89 12.29 4.00 6.21
CA GLY A 89 11.66 2.87 5.53
C GLY A 89 10.17 3.13 5.38
N VAL A 90 9.54 2.66 4.31
CA VAL A 90 8.11 2.87 4.06
C VAL A 90 7.44 1.54 3.75
N ILE A 91 6.23 1.35 4.30
CA ILE A 91 5.33 0.26 3.95
C ILE A 91 3.91 0.85 3.77
N VAL A 92 3.33 0.65 2.59
CA VAL A 92 1.99 1.11 2.21
C VAL A 92 1.07 -0.10 2.05
N LEU A 93 0.08 -0.21 2.92
CA LEU A 93 -0.84 -1.34 2.98
C LEU A 93 -2.01 -1.20 2.01
N ASN A 94 -2.68 -2.30 1.71
CA ASN A 94 -3.86 -2.36 0.85
C ASN A 94 -4.99 -3.19 1.49
N PRO A 95 -5.49 -2.77 2.68
CA PRO A 95 -6.38 -3.59 3.50
C PRO A 95 -7.78 -3.81 2.90
N ASN A 96 -8.14 -3.09 1.84
CA ASN A 96 -9.44 -3.22 1.17
C ASN A 96 -9.43 -4.20 -0.02
N MET A 97 -8.29 -4.86 -0.28
CA MET A 97 -8.19 -5.90 -1.30
C MET A 97 -8.14 -7.26 -0.60
N ASN A 98 -9.32 -7.89 -0.47
CA ASN A 98 -9.49 -9.08 0.33
C ASN A 98 -9.83 -10.33 -0.48
N GLU A 99 -10.13 -10.18 -1.76
CA GLU A 99 -10.41 -11.26 -2.70
C GLU A 99 -9.94 -10.88 -4.11
N VAL A 100 -9.71 -11.90 -4.94
CA VAL A 100 -9.54 -11.77 -6.40
C VAL A 100 -10.52 -12.73 -7.06
N ASP A 101 -11.37 -12.22 -7.95
CA ASP A 101 -12.38 -13.01 -8.66
C ASP A 101 -13.28 -13.88 -7.77
N GLY A 102 -13.58 -13.39 -6.55
CA GLY A 102 -14.40 -14.08 -5.54
C GLY A 102 -13.64 -15.10 -4.70
N GLU A 103 -12.34 -15.29 -4.93
CA GLU A 103 -11.46 -16.11 -4.08
C GLU A 103 -10.80 -15.24 -3.00
N PRO A 104 -10.99 -15.54 -1.71
CA PRO A 104 -10.34 -14.82 -0.62
C PRO A 104 -8.82 -14.89 -0.70
N ILE A 105 -8.15 -13.78 -0.40
CA ILE A 105 -6.67 -13.70 -0.38
C ILE A 105 -6.17 -14.16 1.00
N PRO A 106 -5.40 -15.25 1.12
CA PRO A 106 -4.90 -15.71 2.41
C PRO A 106 -4.04 -14.66 3.11
N GLY A 107 -4.31 -14.41 4.40
CA GLY A 107 -3.64 -13.37 5.19
C GLY A 107 -4.12 -11.94 4.90
N SER A 108 -5.11 -11.77 4.02
CA SER A 108 -5.72 -10.49 3.69
C SER A 108 -7.24 -10.63 3.55
N GLU A 109 -7.87 -11.62 4.18
CA GLU A 109 -9.29 -11.95 4.01
C GLU A 109 -10.22 -10.87 4.59
N ALA A 110 -9.69 -10.04 5.50
CA ALA A 110 -10.37 -8.89 6.07
C ALA A 110 -9.36 -7.77 6.36
N PRO A 111 -9.79 -6.49 6.47
CA PRO A 111 -8.88 -5.37 6.72
C PRO A 111 -8.00 -5.54 7.97
N ASP A 112 -8.57 -6.02 9.08
CA ASP A 112 -7.83 -6.30 10.32
C ASP A 112 -6.85 -7.45 10.16
N ARG A 113 -7.24 -8.50 9.42
CA ARG A 113 -6.35 -9.63 9.09
C ARG A 113 -5.18 -9.22 8.22
N HIS A 114 -5.42 -8.38 7.21
CA HIS A 114 -4.37 -7.80 6.37
C HIS A 114 -3.33 -7.04 7.21
N VAL A 115 -3.79 -6.16 8.09
CA VAL A 115 -2.88 -5.37 8.95
C VAL A 115 -2.12 -6.27 9.92
N ALA A 116 -2.79 -7.24 10.54
CA ALA A 116 -2.14 -8.21 11.43
C ALA A 116 -1.08 -9.04 10.69
N TYR A 117 -1.38 -9.55 9.49
CA TYR A 117 -0.43 -10.32 8.69
C TYR A 117 0.82 -9.51 8.35
N VAL A 118 0.64 -8.26 7.88
CA VAL A 118 1.76 -7.37 7.57
C VAL A 118 2.59 -7.10 8.82
N TRP A 119 1.95 -6.83 9.96
CA TRP A 119 2.65 -6.61 11.22
C TRP A 119 3.51 -7.82 11.63
N GLU A 120 2.92 -9.02 11.61
CA GLU A 120 3.53 -10.24 12.11
C GLU A 120 4.62 -10.83 11.20
N ASN A 121 4.60 -10.53 9.90
CA ASN A 121 5.49 -11.17 8.92
C ASN A 121 6.46 -10.20 8.23
N ILE A 122 6.27 -8.89 8.39
CA ILE A 122 7.05 -7.86 7.67
C ILE A 122 7.63 -6.82 8.63
N VAL A 123 6.91 -6.45 9.70
CA VAL A 123 7.33 -5.37 10.60
C VAL A 123 8.06 -5.89 11.84
N VAL A 124 7.56 -6.96 12.46
CA VAL A 124 8.16 -7.62 13.64
C VAL A 124 9.08 -8.74 13.20
#